data_AF-A0A9X8F6X1-F1
#
_entry.id   AF-A0A9X8F6X1-F1
#
_cell.length_a   1.000
_cell.length_b   1.000
_cell.length_c   1.000
_cell.angle_alpha   90.00
_cell.angle_beta   90.00
_cell.angle_gamma   90.00
#
_symmetry.space_group_name_H-M   'P 1'
#
loop_
_entity.id
_entity.type
_entity.pdbx_description
1 polymer ?
#
loop_
_entity_poly.entity_id
_entity_poly.type
_entity_poly.pdbx_seq_one_letter_code
_entity_poly.pdbx_strand_id
1 'polypeptide(L)' 'MTLTSKLFQEISSDLKKDFPEIESIERENNSVIITGCDDVLWNIFEVLFNGVKNIEFNMDKNKTHYLIIDF' A
#
# COMPACT_ATOMS: atom_id res chain seq x y z
N MET A 1 15.33 -3.58 -2.60
CA MET A 1 15.45 -3.49 -1.13
C MET A 1 14.69 -4.68 -0.57
N THR A 2 15.13 -5.33 0.50
CA THR A 2 14.38 -6.49 1.02
C THR A 2 13.36 -6.01 2.05
N LEU A 3 12.09 -6.35 1.85
CA LEU A 3 11.01 -6.10 2.79
C LEU A 3 11.18 -7.05 4.00
N THR A 4 11.92 -6.59 5.00
CA THR A 4 12.06 -7.34 6.27
C THR A 4 10.78 -7.24 7.09
N SER A 5 10.56 -8.18 8.02
CA SER A 5 9.38 -8.13 8.90
C SER A 5 9.33 -6.85 9.76
N LYS A 6 10.50 -6.33 10.15
CA LYS A 6 10.60 -5.06 10.88
C LYS A 6 10.17 -3.88 10.00
N LEU A 7 10.73 -3.79 8.79
CA LEU A 7 10.37 -2.75 7.84
C LEU A 7 8.87 -2.79 7.48
N PHE A 8 8.31 -3.98 7.28
CA PHE A 8 6.88 -4.15 7.04
C PHE A 8 6.03 -3.62 8.21
N GLN A 9 6.42 -3.87 9.46
CA GLN A 9 5.70 -3.35 10.62
C GLN A 9 5.79 -1.83 10.73
N GLU A 10 6.95 -1.25 10.46
CA GLU A 10 7.15 0.20 10.43
C GLU A 10 6.24 0.85 9.37
N ILE A 11 6.31 0.37 8.12
CA ILE A 11 5.47 0.85 7.01
C ILE A 11 3.99 0.70 7.34
N SER A 12 3.57 -0.47 7.84
CA SER A 12 2.16 -0.72 8.17
C SER A 12 1.66 0.20 9.28
N SER A 13 2.50 0.48 10.28
CA SER A 13 2.16 1.39 11.37
C SER A 13 2.03 2.83 10.89
N ASP A 14 2.96 3.29 10.07
CA ASP A 14 2.97 4.65 9.53
C ASP A 14 1.76 4.86 8.60
N LEU A 15 1.51 3.93 7.68
CA LEU A 15 0.35 3.99 6.78
C LEU A 15 -0.98 4.02 7.55
N LYS A 16 -1.15 3.17 8.58
CA LYS A 16 -2.40 3.19 9.38
C LYS A 16 -2.57 4.47 10.20
N LYS A 17 -1.47 5.12 10.58
CA LYS A 17 -1.50 6.37 11.33
C LYS A 17 -1.88 7.54 10.42
N ASP A 18 -1.30 7.59 9.22
CA ASP A 18 -1.51 8.66 8.26
C ASP A 18 -2.83 8.49 7.49
N PHE A 19 -3.26 7.24 7.28
CA PHE A 19 -4.47 6.87 6.56
C PHE A 19 -5.31 5.88 7.39
N PRO A 20 -6.05 6.36 8.40
CA PRO A 20 -6.83 5.50 9.30
C PRO A 20 -8.00 4.77 8.61
N GLU A 21 -8.35 5.18 7.39
CA GLU A 21 -9.41 4.59 6.57
C GLU A 21 -8.93 3.39 5.72
N ILE A 22 -7.65 3.01 5.82
CA ILE A 22 -7.17 1.76 5.22
C ILE A 22 -7.92 0.56 5.82
N GLU A 23 -8.44 -0.31 4.96
CA GLU A 23 -9.16 -1.51 5.38
C GLU A 23 -8.19 -2.63 5.77
N SER A 24 -7.17 -2.89 4.93
CA SER A 24 -6.17 -3.92 5.20
C SER A 24 -4.79 -3.56 4.64
N ILE A 25 -3.76 -4.09 5.30
CA ILE A 25 -2.38 -4.07 4.83
C ILE A 25 -1.84 -5.48 4.97
N GLU A 26 -1.43 -6.05 3.85
CA GLU A 26 -0.91 -7.41 3.75
C GLU A 26 0.50 -7.40 3.19
N ARG A 27 1.24 -8.46 3.50
CA ARG A 27 2.56 -8.71 2.94
C ARG A 27 2.50 -9.94 2.06
N GLU A 28 2.89 -9.79 0.81
CA GLU A 28 3.11 -10.90 -0.10
C GLU A 28 4.54 -10.81 -0.64
N ASN A 29 5.35 -11.85 -0.41
CA ASN A 29 6.75 -11.88 -0.82
C ASN A 29 7.55 -10.64 -0.38
N ASN A 30 7.93 -9.81 -1.35
CA ASN A 30 8.71 -8.58 -1.18
C ASN A 30 7.86 -7.31 -1.43
N SER A 31 6.54 -7.47 -1.33
CA SER A 31 5.56 -6.44 -1.68
C SER A 31 4.59 -6.20 -0.53
N VAL A 32 4.10 -4.97 -0.45
CA VAL A 32 3.03 -4.55 0.46
C VAL A 32 1.77 -4.34 -0.35
N ILE A 33 0.68 -4.99 0.06
CA ILE A 33 -0.63 -4.88 -0.58
C ILE A 33 -1.55 -4.11 0.36
N ILE A 34 -2.13 -3.01 -0.14
CA ILE A 34 -3.00 -2.13 0.64
C ILE A 34 -4.39 -2.14 0.02
N THR A 35 -5.41 -2.41 0.82
CA THR A 35 -6.81 -2.39 0.40
C THR A 35 -7.56 -1.27 1.11
N GLY A 36 -8.46 -0.60 0.41
CA GLY A 36 -9.29 0.47 0.92
C GLY A 36 -10.22 1.01 -0.17
N CYS A 37 -10.99 2.04 0.16
CA CYS A 37 -11.77 2.76 -0.84
C CYS A 37 -10.87 3.54 -1.81
N ASP A 38 -11.42 3.86 -2.98
CA ASP A 38 -10.70 4.51 -4.08
C ASP A 38 -10.02 5.81 -3.66
N ASP A 39 -10.71 6.63 -2.86
CA ASP A 39 -10.18 7.91 -2.37
C ASP A 39 -8.94 7.72 -1.49
N VAL A 40 -8.97 6.74 -0.58
CA VAL A 40 -7.84 6.44 0.32
C VAL A 40 -6.67 5.89 -0.47
N LEU A 41 -6.91 4.94 -1.37
CA LEU A 41 -5.86 4.37 -2.19
C LEU A 41 -5.25 5.43 -3.12
N TRP A 42 -6.06 6.31 -3.70
CA TRP A 42 -5.55 7.42 -4.51
C TRP A 42 -4.67 8.37 -3.70
N ASN A 43 -5.09 8.74 -2.48
CA ASN A 43 -4.29 9.58 -1.60
C ASN A 43 -2.94 8.94 -1.24
N ILE A 44 -2.94 7.64 -0.94
CA ILE A 44 -1.70 6.89 -0.65
C ILE A 44 -0.79 6.89 -1.88
N PHE A 45 -1.37 6.65 -3.07
CA PHE A 45 -0.63 6.67 -4.32
C PHE A 45 0.05 8.03 -4.54
N GLU A 46 -0.67 9.14 -4.42
CA GLU A 46 -0.11 10.49 -4.63
C GLU A 46 1.06 10.80 -3.68
N VAL A 47 0.96 10.38 -2.42
CA VAL A 47 2.01 10.59 -1.42
C VAL A 47 3.24 9.73 -1.71
N LEU A 48 3.04 8.46 -2.05
CA LEU A 48 4.13 7.49 -2.19
C LEU A 48 4.76 7.50 -3.58
N PHE A 49 4.06 7.93 -4.62
CA PHE A 49 4.50 7.87 -6.02
C PHE A 49 5.88 8.50 -6.25
N ASN A 50 6.24 9.54 -5.49
CA ASN A 50 7.55 10.18 -5.58
C ASN A 50 8.65 9.49 -4.74
N GLY A 51 8.25 8.63 -3.79
CA GLY A 51 9.14 8.01 -2.80
C GLY A 51 9.41 6.52 -3.02
N VAL A 52 8.55 5.81 -3.75
CA VAL A 52 8.69 4.37 -3.99
C VAL A 52 9.08 4.09 -5.45
N LYS A 53 9.87 3.03 -5.65
CA LYS A 53 10.38 2.69 -6.99
C LYS A 53 9.29 2.16 -7.92
N ASN A 54 8.41 1.31 -7.38
CA ASN A 54 7.33 0.67 -8.11
C ASN A 54 6.08 0.70 -7.23
N ILE A 55 5.02 1.31 -7.75
CA ILE A 55 3.69 1.32 -7.15
C ILE A 55 2.67 1.05 -8.25
N GLU A 56 1.78 0.08 -8.01
CA GLU A 56 0.76 -0.33 -8.96
C GLU A 56 -0.62 -0.16 -8.34
N PHE A 57 -1.50 0.57 -9.03
CA PHE A 57 -2.88 0.75 -8.64
C PHE A 57 -3.78 -0.15 -9.48
N ASN A 58 -4.30 -1.19 -8.85
CA ASN A 58 -5.11 -2.20 -9.52
C ASN A 58 -6.59 -1.90 -9.33
N MET A 59 -7.21 -1.29 -10.34
CA MET A 59 -8.64 -0.98 -10.42
C MET A 59 -9.33 -1.75 -11.54
N ASP A 60 -9.52 -3.07 -11.35
CA ASP A 60 -10.29 -3.87 -12.30
C ASP A 60 -11.79 -3.71 -12.00
N LYS A 61 -12.62 -3.52 -13.03
CA LYS A 61 -14.04 -3.12 -12.96
C LYS A 61 -14.97 -3.96 -12.06
N ASN A 62 -14.52 -5.12 -11.57
CA ASN A 62 -15.27 -6.07 -10.76
C ASN A 62 -14.41 -6.71 -9.64
N LYS A 63 -13.29 -6.10 -9.25
CA LYS A 63 -12.41 -6.61 -8.18
C LYS A 63 -12.25 -5.56 -7.10
N THR A 64 -11.96 -6.01 -5.89
CA THR A 64 -11.49 -5.13 -4.82
C THR A 64 -10.27 -4.36 -5.32
N HIS A 65 -10.31 -3.03 -5.22
CA HIS A 65 -9.20 -2.20 -5.61
C HIS A 65 -8.09 -2.25 -4.55
N TYR A 66 -6.84 -2.26 -4.99
CA TYR A 66 -5.70 -2.30 -4.08
C TYR A 66 -4.46 -1.64 -4.70
N LEU A 67 -3.54 -1.27 -3.82
CA LEU A 67 -2.19 -0.82 -4.19
C LEU A 67 -1.18 -1.92 -3.89
N ILE A 68 -0.22 -2.10 -4.81
CA ILE A 68 0.98 -2.90 -4.57
C ILE A 68 2.18 -1.96 -4.52
N ILE A 69 3.04 -2.13 -3.53
CA ILE A 69 4.34 -1.46 -3.42
C ILE A 69 5.44 -2.51 -3.37
N ASP A 70 6.33 -2.53 -4.35
CA ASP A 70 7.47 -3.45 -4.40
C ASP A 70 8.75 -2.81 -3.84
N PHE A 71 9.49 -3.58 -3.03
CA PHE A 71 10.71 -3.10 -2.37
C PHE A 71 12.02 -3.52 -3.06
#